data_AF-A0A0B5F1L4-F1
#
_entry.id   AF-A0A0B5F1L4-F1
#
_cell.length_a   1.000
_cell.length_b   1.000
_cell.length_c   1.000
_cell.angle_alpha   90.00
_cell.angle_beta   90.00
_cell.angle_gamma   90.00
#
_symmetry.space_group_name_H-M   'P 1'
#
loop_
_entity.id
_entity.type
_entity.pdbx_description
1 polymer ?
#
loop_
_entity_poly.entity_id
_entity_poly.type
_entity_poly.pdbx_seq_one_letter_code
_entity_poly.pdbx_strand_id
1 'polypeptide(L)' 'MPKGYWVSVYRTLSDPEKLAAYNKLAAAAVAAGGGGVLVRGGRVLAHDAGIAERTVLVEFDSFEQAVAVRESAA' A
#
# COMPACT_ATOMS: atom_id res chain seq x y z
N MET A 1 16.44 -11.84 -7.78
CA MET A 1 16.27 -10.47 -8.28
C MET A 1 15.80 -9.59 -7.14
N PRO A 2 16.08 -8.28 -7.13
CA PRO A 2 15.56 -7.37 -6.10
C PRO A 2 14.02 -7.32 -6.16
N LYS A 3 13.39 -7.33 -4.98
CA LYS A 3 11.93 -7.22 -4.82
C LYS A 3 11.43 -5.81 -5.15
N GLY A 4 10.15 -5.68 -5.44
CA GLY A 4 9.46 -4.39 -5.58
C GLY A 4 8.63 -4.07 -4.34
N TYR A 5 8.51 -2.80 -3.97
CA TYR A 5 7.70 -2.38 -2.82
C TYR A 5 6.79 -1.20 -3.14
N TRP A 6 5.51 -1.32 -2.81
CA TRP A 6 4.64 -0.15 -2.68
C TRP A 6 4.64 0.33 -1.24
N VAL A 7 4.92 1.61 -1.07
CA VAL A 7 4.88 2.30 0.22
C VAL A 7 3.88 3.45 0.12
N SER A 8 2.70 3.28 0.71
CA SER A 8 1.69 4.34 0.79
C SER A 8 1.70 4.95 2.19
N VAL A 9 2.20 6.17 2.30
CA VAL A 9 2.30 6.91 3.57
C VAL A 9 1.24 8.02 3.58
N TYR A 10 0.31 7.94 4.52
CA TYR A 10 -0.76 8.92 4.66
C TYR A 10 -0.29 10.03 5.60
N ARG A 11 -0.48 11.29 5.19
CA ARG A 11 -0.20 12.46 6.05
C ARG A 11 -1.40 12.86 6.89
N THR A 12 -2.60 12.65 6.35
CA THR A 12 -3.90 12.88 6.98
C THR A 12 -4.91 11.91 6.42
N LEU A 13 -5.90 11.53 7.24
CA LEU A 13 -7.05 10.73 6.83
C LEU A 13 -8.33 11.57 6.96
N SER A 14 -8.73 12.21 5.86
CA SER A 14 -9.87 13.13 5.86
C SER A 14 -11.24 12.43 5.75
N ASP A 15 -11.30 11.27 5.10
CA ASP A 15 -12.53 10.52 4.85
C ASP A 15 -12.29 9.01 5.01
N PRO A 16 -12.58 8.44 6.20
CA PRO A 16 -12.39 7.03 6.46
C PRO A 16 -13.27 6.10 5.62
N GLU A 17 -14.47 6.54 5.25
CA GLU A 17 -15.43 5.72 4.49
C GLU A 17 -15.00 5.58 3.03
N LYS A 18 -14.59 6.69 2.40
CA LYS A 18 -14.02 6.68 1.06
C LYS A 18 -12.74 5.84 1.01
N LEU A 19 -11.89 5.94 2.03
CA LEU A 19 -10.70 5.11 2.13
C LEU A 19 -11.06 3.62 2.27
N ALA A 20 -12.06 3.28 3.09
CA ALA A 20 -12.51 1.89 3.24
C ALA A 20 -13.06 1.32 1.92
N ALA A 21 -13.80 2.12 1.15
CA ALA A 21 -14.28 1.73 -0.18
C ALA A 21 -13.12 1.50 -1.16
N TYR A 22 -12.16 2.44 -1.22
CA TYR A 22 -10.95 2.31 -2.03
C TYR A 22 -10.13 1.07 -1.65
N ASN A 23 -9.96 0.80 -0.35
CA ASN A 23 -9.18 -0.34 0.13
C ASN A 23 -9.73 -1.69 -0.34
N LYS A 24 -11.04 -1.82 -0.57
CA LYS A 24 -11.64 -3.05 -1.13
C LYS A 24 -11.18 -3.29 -2.56
N LEU A 25 -11.19 -2.23 -3.39
CA LEU A 25 -10.74 -2.28 -4.78
C LEU A 25 -9.23 -2.53 -4.86
N ALA A 26 -8.44 -1.73 -4.11
CA ALA A 26 -6.99 -1.85 -4.10
C ALA A 26 -6.51 -3.23 -3.63
N ALA A 27 -7.18 -3.84 -2.65
CA ALA A 27 -6.84 -5.18 -2.19
C ALA A 27 -7.01 -6.24 -3.28
N ALA A 28 -8.05 -6.12 -4.11
CA ALA A 28 -8.28 -7.04 -5.22
C ALA A 28 -7.22 -6.87 -6.32
N ALA A 29 -6.90 -5.64 -6.69
CA ALA A 29 -5.85 -5.34 -7.68
C ALA A 29 -4.47 -5.85 -7.23
N VAL A 30 -4.11 -5.61 -5.96
CA VAL A 30 -2.85 -6.12 -5.37
C VAL A 30 -2.79 -7.64 -5.41
N ALA A 31 -3.85 -8.33 -5.01
CA ALA A 31 -3.88 -9.80 -5.01
C ALA A 31 -3.80 -10.36 -6.42
N ALA A 32 -4.54 -9.79 -7.38
CA ALA A 32 -4.48 -10.18 -8.80
C ALA A 32 -3.09 -9.94 -9.41
N GLY A 33 -2.40 -8.88 -8.96
CA GLY A 33 -1.05 -8.54 -9.36
C GLY A 33 0.08 -9.35 -8.71
N GLY A 34 -0.25 -10.27 -7.80
CA GLY A 34 0.74 -11.07 -7.07
C GLY A 34 1.43 -10.33 -5.92
N GLY A 35 0.89 -9.20 -5.46
CA GLY A 35 1.43 -8.44 -4.34
C GLY A 35 1.09 -9.05 -2.98
N GLY A 36 2.09 -9.23 -2.13
CA GLY A 36 1.96 -9.67 -0.75
C GLY A 36 1.88 -8.48 0.20
N VAL A 37 0.77 -8.33 0.93
CA VAL A 37 0.63 -7.20 1.86
C VAL A 37 1.31 -7.50 3.20
N LEU A 38 2.35 -6.74 3.52
CA LEU A 38 3.13 -6.88 4.75
C LEU A 38 2.56 -6.02 5.89
N VAL A 39 2.09 -4.81 5.56
CA VAL A 39 1.55 -3.85 6.54
C VAL A 39 0.31 -3.17 5.94
N ARG A 40 -0.79 -3.08 6.70
CA ARG A 40 -2.03 -2.34 6.32
C ARG A 40 -2.40 -1.24 7.30
N GLY A 41 -1.43 -0.64 7.97
CA GLY A 41 -1.62 0.24 9.13
C GLY A 41 -1.60 -0.53 10.45
N GLY A 42 -2.16 0.08 11.51
CA GLY A 42 -2.14 -0.47 12.86
C GLY A 42 -1.48 0.49 13.85
N ARG A 43 -0.75 -0.05 14.83
CA ARG A 43 0.01 0.75 15.80
C ARG A 43 1.25 1.32 15.11
N VAL A 44 1.34 2.64 15.03
CA VAL A 44 2.49 3.34 14.45
C VAL A 44 3.19 4.12 15.54
N LEU A 45 4.48 3.86 15.72
CA LEU A 45 5.38 4.70 16.48
C LEU A 45 6.25 5.47 15.47
N ALA A 46 6.07 6.78 15.41
CA ALA A 46 6.88 7.64 14.56
C ALA A 46 8.16 8.05 15.29
N HIS A 47 9.26 8.08 14.54
CA HIS A 47 10.56 8.59 14.97
C HIS A 47 10.95 9.80 14.11
N ASP A 48 11.82 10.67 14.62
CA ASP A 48 12.30 11.88 13.95
C ASP A 48 11.15 12.77 13.41
N ALA A 49 11.16 13.07 12.11
CA ALA A 49 10.10 13.82 11.43
C ALA A 49 8.95 12.94 10.91
N GLY A 50 8.85 11.70 11.40
CA GLY A 50 7.80 10.76 11.03
C GLY A 50 6.41 11.22 11.49
N ILE A 51 5.39 10.79 10.75
CA ILE A 51 3.99 11.02 11.11
C ILE A 51 3.41 9.68 11.56
N ALA A 52 2.81 9.65 12.77
CA ALA A 52 2.19 8.47 13.34
C ALA A 52 0.81 8.19 12.68
N GLU A 53 0.82 8.08 11.36
CA GLU A 53 -0.36 7.86 10.53
C GLU A 53 -0.26 6.57 9.73
N ARG A 54 -1.38 6.18 9.14
CA ARG A 54 -1.50 4.96 8.34
C ARG A 54 -0.35 4.85 7.32
N THR A 55 0.32 3.69 7.33
CA THR A 55 1.29 3.29 6.31
C THR A 55 0.93 1.91 5.80
N VAL A 56 0.94 1.72 4.47
CA VAL A 56 0.71 0.43 3.81
C VAL A 56 1.98 0.01 3.09
N LEU A 57 2.39 -1.24 3.29
CA LEU A 57 3.54 -1.86 2.64
C LEU A 57 3.09 -3.12 1.91
N VAL A 58 3.38 -3.18 0.60
CA VAL A 58 3.14 -4.35 -0.25
C VAL A 58 4.44 -4.75 -0.91
N GLU A 59 4.78 -6.03 -0.87
CA GLU A 59 5.93 -6.63 -1.53
C GLU A 59 5.51 -7.32 -2.84
N PHE A 60 6.36 -7.21 -3.85
CA PHE A 60 6.25 -7.87 -5.15
C PHE A 60 7.56 -8.58 -5.48
N ASP A 61 7.51 -9.60 -6.33
CA ASP A 61 8.69 -10.40 -6.68
C ASP A 61 9.72 -9.61 -7.50
N SER A 62 9.31 -8.53 -8.16
CA SER A 62 10.20 -7.57 -8.82
C SER A 62 9.64 -6.14 -8.83
N PHE A 63 10.50 -5.16 -9.12
CA PHE A 63 10.09 -3.77 -9.30
C PHE A 63 9.13 -3.61 -10.49
N GLU A 64 9.40 -4.30 -11.60
CA GLU A 64 8.61 -4.25 -12.82
C GLU A 64 7.20 -4.78 -12.59
N GLN A 65 7.05 -5.85 -11.81
CA GLN A 65 5.73 -6.33 -11.39
C GLN A 65 4.99 -5.26 -10.60
N ALA A 66 5.64 -4.64 -9.62
CA ALA A 66 5.03 -3.58 -8.81
C ALA A 66 4.56 -2.40 -9.67
N VAL A 67 5.32 -2.01 -10.70
CA VAL A 67 4.93 -0.95 -11.65
C VAL A 67 3.73 -1.39 -12.50
N ALA A 68 3.80 -2.58 -13.11
CA ALA A 68 2.75 -3.09 -13.99
C ALA A 68 1.39 -3.20 -13.29
N VAL A 69 1.35 -3.62 -12.02
CA VAL A 69 0.10 -3.70 -11.25
C VAL A 69 -0.50 -2.31 -11.02
N ARG A 70 0.32 -1.28 -10.83
CA ARG A 70 -0.14 0.10 -10.62
C ARG A 70 -0.69 0.73 -11.90
N GLU A 71 -0.12 0.37 -13.04
CA GLU A 71 -0.50 0.89 -14.36
C GLU A 71 -1.64 0.09 -15.01
N SER A 72 -2.07 -1.00 -14.37
CA SER A 72 -3.18 -1.81 -14.85
C SER A 72 -4.53 -1.06 -14.78
N ALA A 73 -5.50 -1.53 -15.55
CA ALA A 73 -6.85 -0.97 -15.57
C ALA A 73 -7.72 -1.37 -14.34
N ALA A 74 -7.14 -2.13 -13.41
CA ALA A 74 -7.82 -2.67 -12.23
C ALA A 74 -7.97 -1.64 -11.10
#